data_AF-A0A2K3K8T1-F1
#
_entry.id   AF-A0A2K3K8T1-F1
#
_cell.length_a   1.000
_cell.length_b   1.000
_cell.length_c   1.000
_cell.angle_alpha   90.00
_cell.angle_beta   90.00
_cell.angle_gamma   90.00
#
_symmetry.space_group_name_H-M   'P 1'
#
loop_
_entity.id
_entity.type
_entity.pdbx_description
1 polymer ?
#
loop_
_entity_poly.entity_id
_entity_poly.type
_entity_poly.pdbx_seq_one_letter_code
_entity_poly.pdbx_strand_id
1 'polypeptide(L)'
;TFRGPSDTHLDSLVGQALFGDGAAALIVGSDPVPEIEKPIFEMVWTAQTIAPDSEGAIDGHLREAGLTFHLLKDVPGIVSKNIDKALVEAFQPLNISDYNSIFWIAHPGGPAILDQVEQKLALKPEKMKATRDVL
;
A
#
# COMPACT_ATOMS: atom_id res chain seq x y z
N THR A 1 0.70 9.67 -22.05
CA THR A 1 1.99 9.65 -22.75
C THR A 1 3.06 9.28 -21.77
N PHE A 2 3.78 8.20 -22.05
CA PHE A 2 4.90 7.73 -21.22
C PHE A 2 6.15 8.51 -21.62
N ARG A 3 6.77 9.22 -20.67
CA ARG A 3 8.03 9.95 -20.91
C ARG A 3 9.15 8.93 -21.08
N GLY A 4 9.95 9.07 -22.15
CA GLY A 4 11.10 8.19 -22.38
C GLY A 4 12.16 8.31 -21.27
N PRO A 5 13.08 7.32 -21.17
CA PRO A 5 14.13 7.30 -20.15
C PRO A 5 15.07 8.53 -20.27
N SER A 6 15.52 9.05 -19.13
CA SER A 6 16.40 10.23 -19.04
C SER A 6 17.38 10.07 -17.88
N ASP A 7 18.66 10.35 -18.12
CA ASP A 7 19.75 10.28 -17.13
C ASP A 7 19.59 11.32 -16.00
N THR A 8 18.93 12.45 -16.30
CA THR A 8 18.56 13.50 -15.34
C THR A 8 17.33 13.18 -14.48
N HIS A 9 16.59 12.10 -14.76
CA HIS A 9 15.33 11.74 -14.09
C HIS A 9 15.25 10.24 -13.77
N LEU A 10 16.19 9.76 -12.95
CA LEU A 10 16.29 8.34 -12.59
C LEU A 10 15.09 7.82 -11.78
N ASP A 11 14.42 8.68 -11.02
CA ASP A 11 13.16 8.38 -10.32
C ASP A 11 12.05 7.96 -11.28
N SER A 12 12.01 8.57 -12.47
CA SER A 12 11.08 8.16 -13.52
C SER A 12 11.28 6.70 -13.92
N LEU A 13 12.53 6.21 -13.99
CA LEU A 13 12.84 4.81 -14.33
C LEU A 13 12.28 3.82 -13.31
N VAL A 14 12.22 4.20 -12.03
CA VAL A 14 11.58 3.37 -10.99
C VAL A 14 10.09 3.23 -11.28
N GLY A 15 9.41 4.33 -11.58
CA GLY A 15 7.99 4.29 -11.99
C GLY A 15 7.78 3.45 -13.26
N GLN A 16 8.68 3.57 -14.26
CA GLN A 16 8.63 2.76 -15.48
C GLN A 16 8.72 1.26 -15.23
N ALA A 17 9.45 0.84 -14.20
CA ALA A 17 9.64 -0.57 -13.87
C ALA A 17 8.52 -1.13 -12.97
N LEU A 18 7.80 -0.28 -12.24
CA LEU A 18 6.82 -0.68 -11.24
C LEU A 18 5.36 -0.55 -11.71
N PHE A 19 5.03 0.44 -12.54
CA PHE A 19 3.63 0.66 -12.92
C PHE A 19 3.18 -0.31 -14.02
N GLY A 20 2.16 -1.10 -13.69
CA GLY A 20 1.43 -1.95 -14.63
C GLY A 20 -0.03 -1.52 -14.79
N ASP A 21 -0.71 -2.11 -15.76
CA ASP A 21 -2.13 -1.86 -16.04
C ASP A 21 -3.00 -2.95 -15.41
N GLY A 22 -4.11 -2.56 -14.76
CA GLY A 22 -5.03 -3.50 -14.13
C GLY A 22 -6.37 -2.88 -13.77
N ALA A 23 -7.39 -3.72 -13.59
CA ALA A 23 -8.72 -3.32 -13.16
C ALA A 23 -9.28 -4.33 -12.14
N ALA A 24 -10.04 -3.84 -11.17
CA ALA A 24 -10.73 -4.65 -10.17
C ALA A 24 -12.16 -4.14 -9.96
N ALA A 25 -13.08 -5.03 -9.59
CA ALA A 25 -14.47 -4.70 -9.26
C ALA A 25 -14.90 -5.46 -8.00
N LEU A 26 -15.66 -4.79 -7.14
CA LEU A 26 -16.22 -5.37 -5.92
C LEU A 26 -17.71 -5.03 -5.80
N ILE A 27 -18.48 -5.93 -5.20
CA ILE A 27 -19.86 -5.68 -4.75
C ILE A 27 -19.79 -5.58 -3.23
N VAL A 28 -20.28 -4.46 -2.68
CA VAL A 28 -20.30 -4.19 -1.25
C VAL A 28 -21.75 -3.95 -0.83
N GLY A 29 -22.16 -4.60 0.24
CA GLY A 29 -23.50 -4.48 0.81
C GLY A 29 -23.48 -4.83 2.29
N SER A 30 -24.56 -4.50 2.99
CA SER A 30 -24.87 -4.98 4.34
C SER A 30 -26.05 -5.95 4.28
N ASP A 31 -26.23 -6.74 5.35
CA ASP A 31 -27.39 -7.64 5.51
C ASP A 31 -27.53 -8.66 4.36
N PRO A 32 -26.50 -9.47 4.11
CA PRO A 32 -26.49 -10.38 2.96
C PRO A 32 -27.65 -11.36 3.03
N VAL A 33 -28.32 -11.59 1.91
CA VAL A 33 -29.42 -12.55 1.83
C VAL A 33 -28.86 -13.97 2.02
N PRO A 34 -29.24 -14.67 3.11
CA PRO A 34 -28.71 -16.02 3.38
C PRO A 34 -28.93 -16.95 2.20
N GLU A 35 -27.96 -17.83 1.96
CA GLU A 35 -27.95 -18.82 0.85
C GLU A 35 -27.85 -18.24 -0.58
N ILE A 36 -28.12 -16.94 -0.78
CA ILE A 36 -27.97 -16.25 -2.07
C ILE A 36 -26.64 -15.50 -2.13
N GLU A 37 -26.42 -14.59 -1.19
CA GLU A 37 -25.23 -13.76 -1.10
C GLU A 37 -24.20 -14.42 -0.18
N LYS A 38 -22.96 -14.52 -0.65
CA LYS A 38 -21.85 -15.15 0.07
C LYS A 38 -20.78 -14.11 0.37
N PRO A 39 -20.82 -13.44 1.54
CA PRO A 39 -19.79 -12.48 1.90
C PRO A 39 -18.43 -13.18 1.98
N ILE A 40 -17.39 -12.51 1.46
CA ILE A 40 -16.01 -13.01 1.47
C ILE A 40 -15.13 -12.32 2.53
N PHE A 41 -15.46 -11.07 2.86
CA PHE A 41 -14.83 -10.25 3.91
C PHE A 41 -15.87 -9.28 4.46
N GLU A 42 -15.64 -8.82 5.69
CA GLU A 42 -16.46 -7.79 6.35
C GLU A 42 -15.60 -6.54 6.59
N MET A 43 -16.13 -5.36 6.24
CA MET A 43 -15.48 -4.09 6.52
C MET A 43 -15.84 -3.62 7.92
N VAL A 44 -14.98 -3.93 8.89
CA VAL A 44 -15.23 -3.62 10.32
C VAL A 44 -14.86 -2.17 10.67
N TRP A 45 -13.78 -1.66 10.09
CA TRP A 45 -13.25 -0.34 10.41
C TRP A 45 -12.39 0.22 9.27
N THR A 46 -12.35 1.55 9.13
CA THR A 46 -11.48 2.25 8.17
C THR A 46 -10.93 3.54 8.79
N ALA A 47 -9.73 3.94 8.37
CA ALA A 47 -9.17 5.26 8.65
C ALA A 47 -8.20 5.70 7.57
N GLN A 48 -7.83 6.98 7.66
CA GLN A 48 -6.84 7.61 6.79
C GLN A 48 -5.99 8.56 7.63
N THR A 49 -4.70 8.66 7.30
CA THR A 49 -3.77 9.61 7.92
C THR A 49 -2.80 10.17 6.87
N ILE A 50 -2.27 11.35 7.13
CA ILE A 50 -1.17 11.94 6.36
C ILE A 50 0.08 11.79 7.21
N ALA A 51 1.10 11.12 6.68
CA ALA A 51 2.37 10.94 7.38
C ALA A 51 3.01 12.32 7.62
N PRO A 52 3.47 12.64 8.84
CA PRO A 52 4.22 13.87 9.09
C PRO A 52 5.47 13.94 8.21
N ASP A 53 5.83 15.15 7.79
CA ASP A 53 7.03 15.44 7.00
C ASP A 53 7.13 14.62 5.70
N SER A 54 6.00 14.27 5.09
CA SER A 54 5.92 13.44 3.87
C SER A 54 5.53 14.20 2.60
N GLU A 55 5.41 15.53 2.68
CA GLU A 55 5.05 16.36 1.53
C GLU A 55 6.08 16.18 0.39
N GLY A 56 5.58 15.97 -0.83
CA GLY A 56 6.43 15.72 -2.00
C GLY A 56 7.11 14.35 -2.04
N ALA A 57 6.87 13.45 -1.07
CA ALA A 57 7.45 12.11 -1.08
C ALA A 57 6.98 11.27 -2.27
N ILE A 58 5.71 11.43 -2.64
CA ILE A 58 5.11 10.89 -3.86
C ILE A 58 4.34 12.05 -4.48
N ASP A 59 4.74 12.46 -5.68
CA ASP A 59 4.12 13.57 -6.38
C ASP A 59 3.85 13.22 -7.86
N GLY A 60 2.79 13.80 -8.41
CA GLY A 60 2.33 13.57 -9.76
C GLY A 60 1.92 14.89 -10.40
N HIS A 61 2.62 15.32 -11.45
CA HIS A 61 2.30 16.57 -12.15
C HIS A 61 1.66 16.27 -13.49
N LEU A 62 0.44 16.73 -13.70
CA LEU A 62 -0.20 16.67 -15.00
C LEU A 62 0.32 17.82 -15.89
N ARG A 63 0.94 17.46 -17.01
CA ARG A 63 1.54 18.38 -18.00
C ARG A 63 1.08 18.01 -19.40
N GLU A 64 1.45 18.81 -20.39
CA GLU A 64 1.21 18.51 -21.81
C GLU A 64 1.86 17.18 -22.24
N ALA A 65 2.98 16.82 -21.58
CA ALA A 65 3.68 15.55 -21.78
C ALA A 65 3.00 14.36 -21.05
N GLY A 66 1.83 14.55 -20.44
CA GLY A 66 1.13 13.53 -19.64
C GLY A 66 1.38 13.70 -18.13
N LEU A 67 1.18 12.63 -17.38
CA LEU A 67 1.42 12.59 -15.94
C LEU A 67 2.90 12.26 -15.67
N THR A 68 3.62 13.18 -15.03
CA THR A 68 5.01 12.97 -14.60
C THR A 68 5.07 12.66 -13.11
N PHE A 69 5.72 11.56 -12.74
CA PHE A 69 5.83 11.13 -11.35
C PHE A 69 7.19 11.51 -10.76
N HIS A 70 7.17 11.90 -9.49
CA HIS A 70 8.35 12.11 -8.66
C HIS A 70 8.21 11.28 -7.39
N LEU A 71 9.21 10.43 -7.15
CA LEU A 71 9.24 9.52 -6.01
C LEU A 71 10.52 9.79 -5.23
N LEU A 72 10.39 10.23 -3.98
CA LEU A 72 11.53 10.30 -3.07
C LEU A 72 12.01 8.89 -2.75
N LYS A 73 13.34 8.72 -2.70
CA LYS A 73 13.96 7.43 -2.38
C LYS A 73 13.56 6.89 -1.00
N ASP A 74 13.18 7.77 -0.07
CA ASP A 74 12.88 7.44 1.31
C ASP A 74 11.39 7.17 1.61
N VAL A 75 10.54 7.01 0.58
CA VAL A 75 9.14 6.57 0.76
C VAL A 75 9.03 5.31 1.65
N PRO A 76 9.87 4.26 1.48
CA PRO A 76 9.85 3.10 2.38
C PRO A 76 10.05 3.46 3.86
N GLY A 77 11.01 4.36 4.15
CA GLY A 77 11.31 4.81 5.51
C GLY A 77 10.15 5.60 6.12
N ILE A 78 9.52 6.47 5.34
CA ILE A 78 8.33 7.23 5.75
C ILE A 78 7.18 6.28 6.11
N VAL A 79 6.89 5.27 5.28
CA VAL A 79 5.82 4.29 5.56
C VAL A 79 6.15 3.48 6.82
N SER A 80 7.37 2.94 6.92
CA SER A 80 7.82 2.14 8.06
C SER A 80 7.78 2.91 9.39
N LYS A 81 8.13 4.20 9.38
CA LYS A 81 8.05 5.07 10.56
C LYS A 81 6.61 5.28 11.07
N ASN A 82 5.63 5.29 10.17
CA ASN A 82 4.25 5.71 10.48
C ASN A 82 3.26 4.55 10.65
N ILE A 83 3.61 3.33 10.24
CA ILE A 83 2.68 2.19 10.24
C ILE A 83 2.19 1.79 11.64
N ASP A 84 3.04 1.88 12.67
CA ASP A 84 2.69 1.51 14.04
C ASP A 84 1.46 2.27 14.54
N LYS A 85 1.40 3.58 14.26
CA LYS A 85 0.30 4.44 14.71
C LYS A 85 -1.03 3.97 14.10
N ALA A 86 -1.04 3.67 12.81
CA ALA A 86 -2.24 3.22 12.11
C ALA A 86 -2.72 1.86 12.64
N LEU A 87 -1.79 0.93 12.92
CA LEU A 87 -2.14 -0.38 13.46
C LEU A 87 -2.66 -0.30 14.89
N VAL A 88 -2.05 0.51 15.74
CA VAL A 88 -2.53 0.72 17.12
C VAL A 88 -3.95 1.29 17.11
N GLU A 89 -4.21 2.32 16.28
CA GLU A 89 -5.54 2.92 16.17
C GLU A 89 -6.61 1.90 15.73
N ALA A 90 -6.28 1.04 14.76
CA ALA A 90 -7.19 0.03 14.24
C ALA A 90 -7.44 -1.16 15.19
N PHE A 91 -6.37 -1.66 15.84
CA PHE A 91 -6.39 -2.97 16.50
C PHE A 91 -6.37 -2.92 18.02
N GLN A 92 -5.98 -1.79 18.63
CA GLN A 92 -6.05 -1.63 20.08
C GLN A 92 -7.48 -1.81 20.63
N PRO A 93 -8.55 -1.28 20.01
CA PRO A 93 -9.92 -1.52 20.47
C PRO A 93 -10.35 -3.00 20.44
N LEU A 94 -9.66 -3.83 19.66
CA LEU A 94 -9.88 -5.26 19.52
C LEU A 94 -8.92 -6.11 20.39
N ASN A 95 -8.08 -5.46 21.20
CA ASN A 95 -7.01 -6.08 21.98
C ASN A 95 -6.04 -6.95 21.14
N ILE A 96 -5.84 -6.59 19.87
CA ILE A 96 -4.87 -7.27 18.99
C ILE A 96 -3.57 -6.47 18.99
N SER A 97 -2.48 -7.11 19.43
CA SER A 97 -1.13 -6.54 19.42
C SER A 97 -0.10 -7.43 18.73
N ASP A 98 -0.38 -8.73 18.58
CA ASP A 98 0.43 -9.63 17.75
C ASP A 98 -0.05 -9.53 16.29
N TYR A 99 0.65 -8.74 15.49
CA TYR A 99 0.33 -8.58 14.07
C TYR A 99 0.59 -9.83 13.22
N ASN A 100 1.27 -10.85 13.74
CA ASN A 100 1.38 -12.14 13.06
C ASN A 100 0.10 -12.99 13.19
N SER A 101 -0.80 -12.65 14.12
CA SER A 101 -2.08 -13.34 14.33
C SER A 101 -3.17 -12.98 13.30
N ILE A 102 -3.02 -11.86 12.58
CA ILE A 102 -3.97 -11.36 11.58
C ILE A 102 -3.46 -11.57 10.16
N PHE A 103 -4.33 -11.70 9.16
CA PHE A 103 -3.89 -11.69 7.75
C PHE A 103 -3.49 -10.29 7.28
N TRP A 104 -2.73 -10.20 6.19
CA TRP A 104 -2.20 -8.95 5.67
C TRP A 104 -2.49 -8.81 4.18
N ILE A 105 -2.93 -7.60 3.80
CA ILE A 105 -3.05 -7.14 2.42
C ILE A 105 -2.42 -5.76 2.40
N ALA A 106 -1.20 -5.65 1.87
CA ALA A 106 -0.53 -4.37 1.70
C ALA A 106 -0.54 -3.97 0.23
N HIS A 107 -0.57 -2.67 -0.05
CA HIS A 107 -0.38 -2.21 -1.43
C HIS A 107 1.08 -2.49 -1.86
N PRO A 108 1.31 -3.24 -2.95
CA PRO A 108 2.66 -3.57 -3.43
C PRO A 108 3.29 -2.41 -4.21
N GLY A 109 3.39 -1.22 -3.59
CA GLY A 109 3.94 -0.02 -4.26
C GLY A 109 5.44 -0.11 -4.57
N GLY A 110 6.14 -1.08 -3.99
CA GLY A 110 7.53 -1.40 -4.27
C GLY A 110 8.12 -2.37 -3.24
N PRO A 111 9.08 -3.23 -3.62
CA PRO A 111 9.60 -4.29 -2.75
C PRO A 111 10.20 -3.73 -1.45
N ALA A 112 10.91 -2.61 -1.53
CA ALA A 112 11.54 -1.98 -0.37
C ALA A 112 10.55 -1.53 0.71
N ILE A 113 9.32 -1.15 0.33
CA ILE A 113 8.27 -0.78 1.31
C ILE A 113 7.87 -2.03 2.10
N LEU A 114 7.63 -3.15 1.41
CA LEU A 114 7.24 -4.41 2.03
C LEU A 114 8.34 -4.93 2.96
N ASP A 115 9.59 -4.91 2.50
CA ASP A 115 10.75 -5.35 3.29
C ASP A 115 10.89 -4.54 4.59
N GLN A 116 10.76 -3.21 4.52
CA GLN A 116 10.87 -2.37 5.71
C GLN A 116 9.68 -2.51 6.66
N VAL A 117 8.47 -2.72 6.15
CA VAL A 117 7.28 -2.98 6.98
C VAL A 117 7.40 -4.34 7.69
N GLU A 118 7.78 -5.39 6.96
CA GLU A 118 8.01 -6.72 7.55
C GLU A 118 9.07 -6.66 8.65
N GLN A 119 10.20 -5.99 8.39
CA GLN A 119 11.27 -5.85 9.36
C GLN A 119 10.81 -5.07 10.59
N LYS A 120 10.13 -3.93 10.38
CA LYS A 120 9.66 -3.03 11.44
C LYS A 120 8.70 -3.72 12.40
N LEU A 121 7.80 -4.53 11.86
CA LEU A 121 6.75 -5.21 12.62
C LEU A 121 7.12 -6.65 13.00
N ALA A 122 8.32 -7.10 12.64
CA ALA A 122 8.78 -8.48 12.79
C ALA A 122 7.76 -9.51 12.26
N LEU A 123 7.21 -9.23 11.06
CA LEU A 123 6.28 -10.15 10.42
C LEU A 123 7.01 -11.39 9.93
N LYS A 124 6.34 -12.54 10.05
CA LYS A 124 6.81 -13.76 9.40
C LYS A 124 6.65 -13.62 7.87
N PRO A 125 7.54 -14.23 7.06
CA PRO A 125 7.51 -14.09 5.61
C PRO A 125 6.16 -14.44 4.96
N GLU A 126 5.43 -15.40 5.54
CA GLU A 126 4.12 -15.81 5.03
C GLU A 126 3.05 -14.71 5.12
N LYS A 127 3.23 -13.68 5.98
CA LYS A 127 2.22 -12.62 6.15
C LYS A 127 2.05 -11.78 4.89
N MET A 128 3.13 -11.46 4.19
CA MET A 128 3.10 -10.65 2.98
C MET A 128 3.12 -11.47 1.69
N LYS A 129 3.13 -12.80 1.77
CA LYS A 129 3.28 -13.68 0.60
C LYS A 129 2.31 -13.31 -0.53
N ALA A 130 1.02 -13.18 -0.22
CA ALA A 130 0.02 -12.83 -1.23
C ALA A 130 0.26 -11.46 -1.87
N THR A 131 0.79 -10.49 -1.10
CA THR A 131 1.16 -9.17 -1.63
C THR A 131 2.40 -9.24 -2.52
N ARG A 132 3.38 -10.09 -2.18
CA ARG A 132 4.59 -10.29 -2.98
C ARG A 132 4.33 -11.06 -4.27
N ASP A 133 3.37 -11.98 -4.28
CA ASP A 133 2.99 -12.76 -5.46
C ASP A 133 2.34 -11.91 -6.58
N VAL A 134 1.84 -10.71 -6.24
CA VAL A 134 1.21 -9.78 -7.20
C VAL A 134 2.10 -8.58 -7.56
N LEU A 135 3.31 -8.49 -6.99
CA LEU A 135 4.29 -7.43 -7.24
C LEU A 135 5.03 -7.65 -8.57
#